data_AF-A0A317GHQ1-F1
#
_entry.id   AF-A0A317GHQ1-F1
#
_cell.length_a   1.000
_cell.length_b   1.000
_cell.length_c   1.000
_cell.angle_alpha   90.00
_cell.angle_beta   90.00
_cell.angle_gamma   90.00
#
_symmetry.space_group_name_H-M   'P 1'
#
loop_
_entity.id
_entity.type
_entity.pdbx_description
1 polymer ?
#
loop_
_entity_poly.entity_id
_entity_poly.type
_entity_poly.pdbx_seq_one_letter_code
_entity_poly.pdbx_strand_id
1 'polypeptide(L)'
;MDIRKITTQSRIKEGFIITLSTKRLSESITTDIVNAAEISKKTFYNYYQNKHELLREIENELLAGLKQALSQDRKKLSDLRHLPEGDEIRNLANTAFDKTIAYCNEHKVYLSRLLSDNGDIRFLQMIVKLANDEFDARVPYLFGNIKIASRSIIPFTFIKTIYVNTIINLLMLWESDPDSLSTNDIKDIAGLLQTKSPVDLIDMYKEYFS
;
A
#
# COMPACT_ATOMS: atom_id res chain seq x y z
N MET A 1 20.79 12.81 -16.61
CA MET A 1 19.64 13.72 -16.41
C MET A 1 20.09 14.85 -15.48
N ASP A 2 19.74 16.12 -15.74
CA ASP A 2 20.24 17.29 -14.97
C ASP A 2 19.66 17.29 -13.53
N ILE A 3 20.52 17.47 -12.51
CA ILE A 3 20.13 17.52 -11.09
C ILE A 3 19.04 18.56 -10.85
N ARG A 4 19.11 19.72 -11.50
CA ARG A 4 18.08 20.78 -11.39
C ARG A 4 16.71 20.32 -11.88
N LYS A 5 16.70 19.44 -12.89
CA LYS A 5 15.47 18.83 -13.41
C LYS A 5 14.83 17.91 -12.37
N ILE A 6 15.64 17.11 -11.70
CA ILE A 6 15.21 16.18 -10.63
C ILE A 6 14.64 16.97 -9.45
N THR A 7 15.33 18.02 -8.99
CA THR A 7 14.87 18.82 -7.85
C THR A 7 13.56 19.56 -8.14
N THR A 8 13.38 20.07 -9.36
CA THR A 8 12.13 20.74 -9.76
C THR A 8 10.96 19.77 -9.86
N GLN A 9 11.20 18.58 -10.41
CA GLN A 9 10.19 17.53 -10.52
C GLN A 9 9.71 17.07 -9.14
N SER A 10 10.62 16.89 -8.18
CA SER A 10 10.29 16.59 -6.77
C SER A 10 9.39 17.66 -6.17
N ARG A 11 9.75 18.94 -6.31
CA ARG A 11 8.95 20.06 -5.82
C ARG A 11 7.54 20.10 -6.42
N ILE A 12 7.39 19.75 -7.70
CA ILE A 12 6.06 19.66 -8.33
C ILE A 12 5.23 18.55 -7.69
N LYS A 13 5.83 17.37 -7.46
CA LYS A 13 5.16 16.24 -6.80
C LYS A 13 4.77 16.59 -5.37
N GLU A 14 5.66 17.20 -4.61
CA GLU A 14 5.38 17.69 -3.25
C GLU A 14 4.25 18.71 -3.22
N GLY A 15 4.27 19.71 -4.12
CA GLY A 15 3.18 20.70 -4.23
C GLY A 15 1.84 20.08 -4.57
N PHE A 16 1.82 18.99 -5.35
CA PHE A 16 0.60 18.24 -5.63
C PHE A 16 0.06 17.54 -4.37
N ILE A 17 0.93 16.86 -3.62
CA ILE A 17 0.56 16.20 -2.36
C ILE A 17 0.08 17.21 -1.32
N ILE A 18 0.72 18.39 -1.22
CA ILE A 18 0.27 19.50 -0.37
C ILE A 18 -1.11 19.98 -0.80
N THR A 19 -1.36 20.12 -2.10
CA THR A 19 -2.69 20.51 -2.62
C THR A 19 -3.77 19.53 -2.17
N LEU A 20 -3.50 18.22 -2.23
CA LEU A 20 -4.46 17.19 -1.80
C LEU A 20 -4.71 17.16 -0.28
N SER A 21 -3.85 17.78 0.53
CA SER A 21 -4.08 17.91 1.98
C SER A 21 -5.24 18.87 2.33
N THR A 22 -5.59 19.78 1.42
CA THR A 22 -6.61 20.82 1.67
C THR A 22 -7.77 20.79 0.68
N LYS A 23 -7.61 20.12 -0.46
CA LYS A 23 -8.57 20.17 -1.57
C LYS A 23 -8.69 18.84 -2.29
N ARG A 24 -9.91 18.46 -2.67
CA ARG A 24 -10.16 17.22 -3.43
C ARG A 24 -9.52 17.29 -4.81
N LEU A 25 -8.97 16.17 -5.29
CA LEU A 25 -8.37 16.03 -6.61
C LEU A 25 -9.27 16.53 -7.75
N SER A 26 -10.58 16.28 -7.66
CA SER A 26 -11.57 16.72 -8.64
C SER A 26 -11.67 18.25 -8.72
N GLU A 27 -11.45 18.94 -7.60
CA GLU A 27 -11.57 20.39 -7.45
C GLU A 27 -10.23 21.12 -7.63
N SER A 28 -9.10 20.43 -7.43
CA SER A 28 -7.76 21.01 -7.60
C SER A 28 -7.49 21.44 -9.04
N ILE A 29 -6.82 22.56 -9.24
CA ILE A 29 -6.37 23.04 -10.57
C ILE A 29 -4.86 23.22 -10.60
N THR A 30 -4.27 23.33 -11.80
CA THR A 30 -2.82 23.54 -11.96
C THR A 30 -2.31 24.75 -11.16
N THR A 31 -3.13 25.81 -11.02
CA THR A 31 -2.76 26.99 -10.21
C THR A 31 -2.53 26.64 -8.73
N ASP A 32 -3.33 25.75 -8.15
CA ASP A 32 -3.19 25.34 -6.75
C ASP A 32 -1.84 24.64 -6.54
N ILE A 33 -1.50 23.73 -7.47
CA ILE A 33 -0.27 22.92 -7.44
C ILE A 33 0.97 23.80 -7.58
N VAL A 34 0.99 24.73 -8.55
CA VAL A 34 2.18 25.57 -8.76
C VAL A 34 2.39 26.58 -7.65
N ASN A 35 1.31 27.03 -7.00
CA ASN A 35 1.39 27.87 -5.81
C ASN A 35 1.99 27.08 -4.64
N ALA A 36 1.51 25.86 -4.39
CA ALA A 36 2.04 24.99 -3.35
C ALA A 36 3.49 24.55 -3.60
N ALA A 37 3.88 24.36 -4.86
CA ALA A 37 5.26 24.02 -5.25
C ALA A 37 6.20 25.25 -5.32
N GLU A 38 5.67 26.47 -5.18
CA GLU A 38 6.38 27.74 -5.35
C GLU A 38 7.12 27.85 -6.70
N ILE A 39 6.43 27.55 -7.80
CA ILE A 39 6.94 27.63 -9.18
C ILE A 39 5.98 28.38 -10.11
N SER A 40 6.47 28.72 -11.31
CA SER A 40 5.60 29.29 -12.34
C SER A 40 4.79 28.23 -13.10
N LYS A 41 3.63 28.59 -13.65
CA LYS A 41 2.87 27.74 -14.59
C LYS A 41 3.71 27.29 -15.78
N LYS A 42 4.54 28.19 -16.32
CA LYS A 42 5.47 27.86 -17.41
C LYS A 42 6.43 26.74 -16.98
N THR A 43 6.95 26.81 -15.76
CA THR A 43 7.81 25.76 -15.21
C THR A 43 7.08 24.44 -15.11
N PHE A 44 5.84 24.41 -14.60
CA PHE A 44 5.03 23.18 -14.54
C PHE A 44 4.84 22.56 -15.93
N TYR A 45 4.44 23.36 -16.92
CA TYR A 45 4.17 22.87 -18.27
C TYR A 45 5.42 22.41 -19.04
N ASN A 46 6.63 22.71 -18.55
CA ASN A 46 7.85 22.10 -19.07
C ASN A 46 8.02 20.62 -18.66
N TYR A 47 7.29 20.16 -17.63
CA TYR A 47 7.36 18.79 -17.12
C TYR A 47 6.07 18.01 -17.39
N TYR A 48 4.91 18.65 -17.22
CA TYR A 48 3.61 17.98 -17.30
C TYR A 48 2.61 18.83 -18.08
N GLN A 49 1.86 18.21 -19.00
CA GLN A 49 0.80 18.83 -19.77
C GLN A 49 -0.39 19.23 -18.90
N ASN A 50 -0.66 18.49 -17.83
CA ASN A 50 -1.77 18.75 -16.90
C ASN A 50 -1.60 17.98 -15.58
N LYS A 51 -2.48 18.28 -14.60
CA LYS A 51 -2.50 17.59 -13.29
C LYS A 51 -2.66 16.07 -13.38
N HIS A 52 -3.35 15.57 -14.41
CA HIS A 52 -3.61 14.14 -14.55
C HIS A 52 -2.37 13.37 -15.03
N GLU A 53 -1.50 14.00 -15.82
CA GLU A 53 -0.21 13.42 -16.18
C GLU A 53 0.71 13.31 -14.96
N LEU A 54 0.81 14.38 -14.17
CA LEU A 54 1.53 14.36 -12.89
C LEU A 54 1.00 13.28 -11.95
N LEU A 55 -0.32 13.20 -11.77
CA LEU A 55 -0.96 12.16 -10.96
C LEU A 55 -0.56 10.76 -11.44
N ARG A 56 -0.69 10.48 -12.74
CA ARG A 56 -0.33 9.17 -13.31
C ARG A 56 1.13 8.82 -13.07
N GLU A 57 2.04 9.79 -13.19
CA GLU A 57 3.47 9.53 -12.91
C GLU A 57 3.67 9.14 -11.44
N ILE A 58 3.09 9.89 -10.50
CA ILE A 58 3.18 9.59 -9.07
C ILE A 58 2.59 8.20 -8.77
N GLU A 59 1.38 7.91 -9.26
CA GLU A 59 0.70 6.63 -9.05
C GLU A 59 1.52 5.46 -9.62
N ASN A 60 2.08 5.61 -10.82
CA ASN A 60 2.89 4.58 -11.46
C ASN A 60 4.19 4.32 -10.70
N GLU A 61 4.85 5.37 -10.19
CA GLU A 61 6.05 5.22 -9.36
C GLU A 61 5.74 4.49 -8.06
N LEU A 62 4.66 4.88 -7.38
CA LEU A 62 4.22 4.24 -6.13
C LEU A 62 3.84 2.76 -6.35
N LEU A 63 3.07 2.47 -7.40
CA LEU A 63 2.68 1.10 -7.74
C LEU A 63 3.89 0.24 -8.13
N ALA A 64 4.84 0.81 -8.88
CA ALA A 64 6.05 0.10 -9.29
C ALA A 64 6.92 -0.26 -8.09
N GLY A 65 7.15 0.70 -7.17
CA GLY A 65 7.91 0.46 -5.96
C GLY A 65 7.23 -0.52 -5.01
N LEU A 66 5.91 -0.39 -4.83
CA LEU A 66 5.13 -1.33 -4.02
C LEU A 66 5.18 -2.75 -4.61
N LYS A 67 5.01 -2.90 -5.92
CA LYS A 67 5.14 -4.19 -6.62
C LYS A 67 6.53 -4.80 -6.45
N GLN A 68 7.58 -3.98 -6.51
CA GLN A 68 8.95 -4.44 -6.28
C GLN A 68 9.14 -4.93 -4.84
N ALA A 69 8.66 -4.17 -3.86
CA ALA A 69 8.73 -4.52 -2.44
C ALA A 69 8.00 -5.84 -2.15
N LEU A 70 6.77 -5.98 -2.64
CA LEU A 70 5.97 -7.21 -2.55
C LEU A 70 6.73 -8.41 -3.15
N SER A 71 7.36 -8.22 -4.32
CA SER A 71 8.14 -9.26 -4.98
C SER A 71 9.41 -9.65 -4.22
N GLN A 72 10.04 -8.72 -3.53
CA GLN A 72 11.21 -9.00 -2.68
C GLN A 72 10.82 -9.83 -1.46
N ASP A 73 9.72 -9.45 -0.80
CA ASP A 73 9.19 -10.20 0.35
C ASP A 73 8.75 -11.61 -0.07
N ARG A 74 8.03 -11.74 -1.20
CA ARG A 74 7.64 -13.05 -1.73
C ARG A 74 8.84 -13.93 -2.06
N LYS A 75 9.92 -13.36 -2.59
CA LYS A 75 11.14 -14.13 -2.86
C LYS A 75 11.69 -14.78 -1.58
N LYS A 76 11.70 -14.08 -0.45
CA LYS A 76 12.11 -14.66 0.83
C LYS A 76 11.22 -15.83 1.26
N LEU A 77 9.92 -15.81 0.93
CA LEU A 77 9.01 -16.93 1.21
C LEU A 77 9.30 -18.17 0.35
N SER A 78 9.95 -18.01 -0.81
CA SER A 78 10.35 -19.15 -1.64
C SER A 78 11.53 -19.96 -1.06
N ASP A 79 12.24 -19.39 -0.08
CA ASP A 79 13.35 -20.06 0.62
C ASP A 79 12.87 -20.97 1.77
N LEU A 80 11.55 -21.05 2.02
CA LEU A 80 10.98 -21.91 3.05
C LEU A 80 11.22 -23.40 2.73
N ARG A 81 11.64 -24.16 3.74
CA ARG A 81 11.98 -25.59 3.61
C ARG A 81 10.77 -26.52 3.65
N HIS A 82 9.66 -26.03 4.21
CA HIS A 82 8.39 -26.73 4.34
C HIS A 82 7.24 -25.72 4.28
N LEU A 83 6.01 -26.21 4.10
CA LEU A 83 4.82 -25.37 4.16
C LEU A 83 4.55 -24.95 5.61
N PRO A 84 4.43 -23.64 5.90
CA PRO A 84 4.27 -23.18 7.26
C PRO A 84 2.87 -23.45 7.81
N GLU A 85 2.78 -23.80 9.10
CA GLU A 85 1.50 -23.89 9.83
C GLU A 85 1.04 -22.53 10.36
N GLY A 86 -0.17 -22.45 10.96
CA GLY A 86 -0.79 -21.17 11.36
C GLY A 86 0.09 -20.25 12.21
N ASP A 87 0.73 -20.78 13.26
CA ASP A 87 1.62 -19.97 14.12
C ASP A 87 2.97 -19.65 13.42
N GLU A 88 3.44 -20.52 12.52
CA GLU A 88 4.62 -20.23 11.69
C GLU A 88 4.33 -19.11 10.68
N ILE A 89 3.16 -19.12 10.04
CA ILE A 89 2.70 -18.04 9.14
C ILE A 89 2.66 -16.70 9.89
N ARG A 90 2.20 -16.70 11.15
CA ARG A 90 2.22 -15.50 12.00
C ARG A 90 3.64 -14.99 12.20
N ASN A 91 4.57 -15.87 12.59
CA ASN A 91 5.97 -15.51 12.84
C ASN A 91 6.71 -15.09 11.55
N LEU A 92 6.22 -15.52 10.38
CA LEU A 92 6.73 -15.10 9.08
C LEU A 92 6.30 -13.68 8.69
N ALA A 93 5.44 -12.99 9.44
CA ALA A 93 5.01 -11.63 9.08
C ALA A 93 6.18 -10.66 8.86
N ASN A 94 7.20 -10.74 9.71
CA ASN A 94 8.44 -9.97 9.55
C ASN A 94 9.17 -10.27 8.24
N THR A 95 9.06 -11.49 7.70
CA THR A 95 9.64 -11.87 6.41
C THR A 95 8.71 -11.51 5.25
N ALA A 96 7.40 -11.69 5.42
CA ALA A 96 6.38 -11.54 4.40
C ALA A 96 6.02 -10.08 4.10
N PHE A 97 6.32 -9.14 5.01
CA PHE A 97 5.98 -7.72 4.85
C PHE A 97 7.15 -6.77 5.12
N ASP A 98 8.39 -7.27 5.19
CA ASP A 98 9.56 -6.45 5.51
C ASP A 98 9.68 -5.22 4.61
N LYS A 99 9.83 -5.49 3.30
CA LYS A 99 10.04 -4.47 2.28
C LYS A 99 8.76 -3.72 1.98
N THR A 100 7.63 -4.42 2.00
CA THR A 100 6.32 -3.82 1.77
C THR A 100 6.03 -2.72 2.79
N ILE A 101 6.16 -3.02 4.09
CA ILE A 101 5.91 -2.03 5.16
C ILE A 101 6.98 -0.94 5.17
N ALA A 102 8.26 -1.27 4.91
CA ALA A 102 9.30 -0.26 4.78
C ALA A 102 9.00 0.73 3.65
N TYR A 103 8.53 0.24 2.49
CA TYR A 103 8.15 1.06 1.35
C TYR A 103 6.94 1.94 1.66
N CYS A 104 5.89 1.38 2.29
CA CYS A 104 4.75 2.16 2.73
C CYS A 104 5.18 3.29 3.68
N ASN A 105 6.03 2.98 4.66
CA ASN A 105 6.56 3.96 5.61
C ASN A 105 7.35 5.09 4.94
N GLU A 106 8.22 4.75 3.99
CA GLU A 106 9.02 5.73 3.24
C GLU A 106 8.15 6.67 2.41
N HIS A 107 7.05 6.16 1.86
CA HIS A 107 6.13 6.91 1.01
C HIS A 107 4.84 7.35 1.73
N LYS A 108 4.86 7.35 3.07
CA LYS A 108 3.64 7.42 3.90
C LYS A 108 2.77 8.66 3.65
N VAL A 109 3.44 9.80 3.47
CA VAL A 109 2.76 11.06 3.15
C VAL A 109 2.09 11.02 1.78
N TYR A 110 2.69 10.36 0.78
CA TYR A 110 2.09 10.26 -0.55
C TYR A 110 0.89 9.32 -0.55
N LEU A 111 1.04 8.14 0.07
CA LEU A 111 -0.01 7.13 0.16
C LEU A 111 -1.22 7.67 0.93
N SER A 112 -1.01 8.25 2.11
CA SER A 112 -2.10 8.82 2.92
C SER A 112 -2.91 9.90 2.17
N ARG A 113 -2.28 10.75 1.36
CA ARG A 113 -3.02 11.77 0.58
C ARG A 113 -3.77 11.18 -0.61
N LEU A 114 -3.15 10.27 -1.36
CA LEU A 114 -3.77 9.68 -2.54
C LEU A 114 -4.87 8.67 -2.21
N LEU A 115 -4.81 8.03 -1.04
CA LEU A 115 -5.80 7.07 -0.56
C LEU A 115 -6.88 7.69 0.33
N SER A 116 -6.77 8.99 0.63
CA SER A 116 -7.80 9.74 1.35
C SER A 116 -9.01 10.05 0.47
N ASP A 117 -10.07 10.59 1.09
CA ASP A 117 -11.25 11.13 0.40
C ASP A 117 -10.92 12.26 -0.60
N ASN A 118 -9.77 12.92 -0.43
CA ASN A 118 -9.30 13.95 -1.37
C ASN A 118 -8.52 13.38 -2.56
N GLY A 119 -8.12 12.11 -2.51
CA GLY A 119 -7.25 11.47 -3.47
C GLY A 119 -7.96 10.93 -4.70
N ASP A 120 -7.43 9.83 -5.27
CA ASP A 120 -8.01 9.15 -6.43
C ASP A 120 -8.49 7.75 -6.03
N ILE A 121 -9.81 7.53 -6.07
CA ILE A 121 -10.41 6.22 -5.82
C ILE A 121 -9.87 5.13 -6.76
N ARG A 122 -9.44 5.50 -7.97
CA ARG A 122 -8.85 4.56 -8.93
C ARG A 122 -7.49 4.07 -8.47
N PHE A 123 -6.74 4.88 -7.72
CA PHE A 123 -5.47 4.46 -7.12
C PHE A 123 -5.68 3.32 -6.12
N LEU A 124 -6.68 3.46 -5.22
CA LEU A 124 -7.07 2.39 -4.31
C LEU A 124 -7.46 1.11 -5.07
N GLN A 125 -8.24 1.22 -6.15
CA GLN A 125 -8.60 0.07 -6.99
C GLN A 125 -7.38 -0.60 -7.63
N MET A 126 -6.37 0.16 -8.05
CA MET A 126 -5.12 -0.37 -8.58
C MET A 126 -4.31 -1.10 -7.50
N ILE A 127 -4.25 -0.57 -6.27
CA ILE A 127 -3.61 -1.25 -5.13
C ILE A 127 -4.35 -2.55 -4.78
N VAL A 128 -5.68 -2.52 -4.72
CA VAL A 128 -6.49 -3.72 -4.46
C VAL A 128 -6.20 -4.79 -5.50
N LYS A 129 -6.12 -4.43 -6.78
CA LYS A 129 -5.75 -5.37 -7.85
C LYS A 129 -4.34 -5.94 -7.65
N LEU A 130 -3.36 -5.08 -7.39
CA LEU A 130 -1.98 -5.51 -7.14
C LEU A 130 -1.87 -6.46 -5.95
N ALA A 131 -2.58 -6.18 -4.85
CA ALA A 131 -2.60 -7.02 -3.66
C ALA A 131 -3.31 -8.37 -3.90
N ASN A 132 -4.35 -8.39 -4.74
CA ASN A 132 -5.00 -9.63 -5.17
C ASN A 132 -4.06 -10.49 -6.02
N ASP A 133 -3.33 -9.89 -6.97
CA ASP A 133 -2.34 -10.58 -7.79
C ASP A 133 -1.19 -11.12 -6.91
N GLU A 134 -0.76 -10.34 -5.92
CA GLU A 134 0.26 -10.74 -4.96
C GLU A 134 -0.18 -11.90 -4.08
N PHE A 135 -1.42 -11.88 -3.58
CA PHE A 135 -1.99 -12.96 -2.80
C PHE A 135 -1.92 -14.27 -3.58
N ASP A 136 -2.39 -14.29 -4.83
CA ASP A 136 -2.36 -15.48 -5.68
C ASP A 136 -0.93 -15.98 -5.89
N ALA A 137 0.02 -15.07 -6.07
CA ALA A 137 1.44 -15.40 -6.21
C ALA A 137 2.05 -15.98 -4.92
N ARG A 138 1.50 -15.65 -3.75
CA ARG A 138 1.97 -16.13 -2.44
C ARG A 138 1.33 -17.45 -2.01
N VAL A 139 0.16 -17.80 -2.55
CA VAL A 139 -0.58 -19.02 -2.19
C VAL A 139 0.29 -20.28 -2.17
N PRO A 140 1.13 -20.58 -3.19
CA PRO A 140 1.94 -21.80 -3.17
C PRO A 140 2.93 -21.89 -2.01
N TYR A 141 3.42 -20.75 -1.50
CA TYR A 141 4.43 -20.71 -0.44
C TYR A 141 3.81 -20.74 0.96
N LEU A 142 2.60 -20.20 1.12
CA LEU A 142 1.93 -20.09 2.42
C LEU A 142 0.88 -21.18 2.65
N PHE A 143 0.25 -21.66 1.58
CA PHE A 143 -0.90 -22.58 1.66
C PHE A 143 -0.75 -23.81 0.75
N GLY A 144 0.35 -23.89 -0.01
CA GLY A 144 0.61 -24.97 -0.95
C GLY A 144 -0.26 -24.92 -2.22
N ASN A 145 -0.25 -26.01 -2.98
CA ASN A 145 -1.04 -26.13 -4.20
C ASN A 145 -2.53 -26.35 -3.88
N ILE A 146 -3.31 -25.28 -3.83
CA ILE A 146 -4.76 -25.34 -3.63
C ILE A 146 -5.44 -25.73 -4.95
N LYS A 147 -5.96 -26.97 -5.05
CA LYS A 147 -6.88 -27.35 -6.12
C LYS A 147 -8.28 -26.81 -5.79
N ILE A 148 -8.62 -25.65 -6.35
CA ILE A 148 -9.95 -25.07 -6.18
C ILE A 148 -10.93 -25.82 -7.09
N ALA A 149 -11.74 -26.71 -6.51
CA ALA A 149 -12.86 -27.32 -7.22
C ALA A 149 -13.90 -26.23 -7.59
N SER A 150 -14.66 -26.42 -8.67
CA SER A 150 -15.63 -25.42 -9.17
C SER A 150 -16.64 -24.94 -8.11
N ARG A 151 -17.04 -25.80 -7.16
CA ARG A 151 -17.94 -25.45 -6.04
C ARG A 151 -17.27 -24.66 -4.90
N SER A 152 -15.95 -24.62 -4.86
CA SER A 152 -15.16 -23.95 -3.82
C SER A 152 -14.60 -22.58 -4.26
N ILE A 153 -14.86 -22.18 -5.52
CA ILE A 153 -14.38 -20.89 -6.07
C ILE A 153 -14.95 -19.72 -5.26
N ILE A 154 -16.26 -19.69 -5.03
CA ILE A 154 -16.93 -18.59 -4.33
C ILE A 154 -16.41 -18.41 -2.89
N PRO A 155 -16.36 -19.47 -2.04
CA PRO A 155 -15.75 -19.37 -0.72
C PRO A 155 -14.30 -18.87 -0.73
N PHE A 156 -13.48 -19.37 -1.66
CA PHE A 156 -12.08 -18.92 -1.77
C PHE A 156 -11.97 -17.45 -2.17
N THR A 157 -12.81 -16.99 -3.11
CA THR A 157 -12.89 -15.57 -3.49
C THR A 157 -13.29 -14.69 -2.31
N PHE A 158 -14.23 -15.12 -1.47
CA PHE A 158 -14.58 -14.38 -0.25
C PHE A 158 -13.41 -14.28 0.73
N ILE A 159 -12.73 -15.41 1.00
CA ILE A 159 -11.56 -15.44 1.89
C ILE A 159 -10.46 -14.50 1.38
N LYS A 160 -10.12 -14.61 0.09
CA LYS A 160 -9.14 -13.73 -0.57
C LYS A 160 -9.53 -12.25 -0.43
N THR A 161 -10.80 -11.92 -0.69
CA THR A 161 -11.30 -10.55 -0.61
C THR A 161 -11.17 -10.00 0.81
N ILE A 162 -11.57 -10.77 1.82
CA ILE A 162 -11.47 -10.38 3.23
C ILE A 162 -10.01 -10.19 3.64
N TYR A 163 -9.13 -11.13 3.27
CA TYR A 163 -7.70 -11.05 3.56
C TYR A 163 -7.09 -9.77 2.97
N VAL A 164 -7.27 -9.56 1.67
CA VAL A 164 -6.66 -8.42 0.94
C VAL A 164 -7.19 -7.10 1.49
N ASN A 165 -8.50 -6.97 1.67
CA ASN A 165 -9.09 -5.74 2.16
C ASN A 165 -8.67 -5.44 3.61
N THR A 166 -8.54 -6.46 4.45
CA THR A 166 -8.08 -6.28 5.84
C THR A 166 -6.65 -5.76 5.90
N ILE A 167 -5.73 -6.31 5.10
CA ILE A 167 -4.34 -5.83 5.05
C ILE A 167 -4.25 -4.41 4.46
N ILE A 168 -5.02 -4.11 3.40
CA ILE A 168 -5.07 -2.75 2.83
C ILE A 168 -5.61 -1.76 3.86
N ASN A 169 -6.70 -2.10 4.55
CA ASN A 169 -7.29 -1.23 5.57
C ASN A 169 -6.33 -1.01 6.76
N LEU A 170 -5.59 -2.04 7.19
CA LEU A 170 -4.55 -1.88 8.20
C LEU A 170 -3.53 -0.82 7.78
N LEU A 171 -3.00 -0.96 6.55
CA LEU A 171 -2.04 0.00 6.01
C LEU A 171 -2.68 1.39 5.92
N MET A 172 -3.86 1.53 5.30
CA MET A 172 -4.54 2.84 5.19
C MET A 172 -4.78 3.53 6.54
N LEU A 173 -5.16 2.78 7.57
CA LEU A 173 -5.34 3.31 8.93
C LEU A 173 -4.02 3.80 9.52
N TRP A 174 -2.97 2.97 9.42
CA TRP A 174 -1.64 3.34 9.91
C TRP A 174 -1.04 4.54 9.17
N GLU A 175 -1.30 4.63 7.86
CA GLU A 175 -0.90 5.73 6.98
C GLU A 175 -1.60 7.04 7.36
N SER A 176 -2.83 6.96 7.86
CA SER A 176 -3.62 8.12 8.27
C SER A 176 -3.23 8.67 9.64
N ASP A 177 -2.54 7.90 10.47
CA ASP A 177 -2.04 8.32 11.79
C ASP A 177 -0.53 7.98 11.94
N PRO A 178 0.37 8.88 11.49
CA PRO A 178 1.79 8.57 11.34
C PRO A 178 2.53 8.14 12.59
N ASP A 179 2.12 8.67 13.74
CA ASP A 179 2.79 8.51 15.04
C ASP A 179 2.14 7.41 15.90
N SER A 180 1.11 6.73 15.39
CA SER A 180 0.34 5.74 16.15
C SER A 180 1.12 4.48 16.50
N LEU A 181 1.87 3.92 15.54
CA LEU A 181 2.48 2.58 15.64
C LEU A 181 3.79 2.49 14.84
N SER A 182 4.75 1.71 15.35
CA SER A 182 6.01 1.44 14.65
C SER A 182 5.85 0.44 13.51
N THR A 183 6.85 0.36 12.63
CA THR A 183 6.86 -0.65 11.55
C THR A 183 6.81 -2.09 12.05
N ASN A 184 7.35 -2.36 13.24
CA ASN A 184 7.29 -3.69 13.86
C ASN A 184 5.88 -3.99 14.39
N ASP A 185 5.23 -3.03 15.04
CA ASP A 185 3.87 -3.22 15.54
C ASP A 185 2.90 -3.55 14.39
N ILE A 186 3.05 -2.87 13.25
CA ILE A 186 2.23 -3.13 12.06
C ILE A 186 2.54 -4.50 11.42
N LYS A 187 3.81 -4.94 11.43
CA LYS A 187 4.17 -6.29 10.99
C LYS A 187 3.51 -7.35 11.88
N ASP A 188 3.53 -7.15 13.19
CA ASP A 188 2.92 -8.08 14.16
C ASP A 188 1.39 -8.14 14.01
N ILE A 189 0.73 -6.98 13.87
CA ILE A 189 -0.72 -6.90 13.60
C ILE A 189 -1.05 -7.54 12.25
N ALA A 190 -0.24 -7.33 11.22
CA ALA A 190 -0.42 -8.01 9.94
C ALA A 190 -0.31 -9.53 10.10
N GLY A 191 0.65 -10.05 10.88
CA GLY A 191 0.76 -11.49 11.17
C GLY A 191 -0.47 -12.07 11.86
N LEU A 192 -1.03 -11.32 12.80
CA LEU A 192 -2.27 -11.63 13.50
C LEU A 192 -3.48 -11.69 12.54
N LEU A 193 -3.69 -10.65 11.73
CA LEU A 193 -4.83 -10.55 10.81
C LEU A 193 -4.82 -11.64 9.73
N GLN A 194 -3.66 -12.15 9.36
CA GLN A 194 -3.53 -13.22 8.38
C GLN A 194 -3.92 -14.60 8.90
N THR A 195 -3.92 -14.81 10.21
CA THR A 195 -3.97 -16.15 10.83
C THR A 195 -5.12 -16.33 11.82
N LYS A 196 -5.85 -15.25 12.15
CA LYS A 196 -6.86 -15.23 13.21
C LYS A 196 -8.16 -14.62 12.73
N SER A 197 -9.29 -15.08 13.28
CA SER A 197 -10.59 -14.48 12.99
C SER A 197 -10.71 -13.09 13.66
N PRO A 198 -11.59 -12.20 13.16
CA PRO A 198 -11.88 -10.93 13.84
C PRO A 198 -12.28 -11.07 15.31
N VAL A 199 -12.96 -12.16 15.69
CA VAL A 199 -13.35 -12.43 17.08
C VAL A 199 -12.12 -12.77 17.93
N ASP A 200 -11.28 -13.69 17.45
CA ASP A 200 -10.04 -14.07 18.15
C ASP A 200 -9.13 -12.85 18.38
N LEU A 201 -9.07 -11.94 17.40
CA LEU A 201 -8.30 -10.69 17.49
C LEU A 201 -8.82 -9.75 18.57
N ILE A 202 -10.13 -9.64 18.71
CA ILE A 202 -10.77 -8.81 19.74
C ILE A 202 -10.48 -9.38 21.13
N ASP A 203 -10.53 -10.71 21.29
CA ASP A 203 -10.28 -11.34 22.58
C ASP A 203 -8.79 -11.25 22.97
N MET A 204 -7.86 -11.45 22.04
CA MET A 204 -6.44 -11.17 22.28
C MET A 204 -6.17 -9.70 22.61
N TYR A 205 -6.84 -8.76 21.93
CA TYR A 205 -6.70 -7.33 22.25
C TYR A 205 -7.11 -7.04 23.70
N LYS A 206 -8.22 -7.61 24.17
CA LYS A 206 -8.65 -7.44 25.56
C LYS A 206 -7.60 -7.97 26.54
N GLU A 207 -7.00 -9.13 26.28
CA GLU A 207 -5.96 -9.72 27.13
C GLU A 207 -4.66 -8.90 27.19
N TYR A 208 -4.27 -8.23 26.10
CA TYR A 208 -3.04 -7.43 26.04
C TYR A 208 -3.16 -6.04 26.68
N PHE A 209 -4.38 -5.50 26.83
CA PHE A 209 -4.64 -4.14 27.33
C PHE A 209 -5.50 -4.13 28.61
N SER A 210 -5.63 -5.27 29.29
CA SER A 210 -6.15 -5.38 30.67
C SER A 210 -5.03 -5.62 31.67
#